data_AF-Q3J6S4-F1
#
_entry.id   AF-Q3J6S4-F1
#
_cell.length_a   1.000
_cell.length_b   1.000
_cell.length_c   1.000
_cell.angle_alpha   90.00
_cell.angle_beta   90.00
_cell.angle_gamma   90.00
#
_symmetry.space_group_name_H-M   'P 1'
#
loop_
_entity.id
_entity.type
_entity.pdbx_description
1 polymer ?
#
loop_
_entity_poly.entity_id
_entity_poly.type
_entity_poly.pdbx_seq_one_letter_code
_entity_poly.pdbx_strand_id
1 'polypeptide(L)' 'MRLKSLYIGQYKNLLDFSLSFDGSSFIDVFVGKNGTGKSNLFEALIEIFRHIVEYDRSKADLGFSLPCGL' A
#
# COMPACT_ATOMS: atom_id res chain seq x y z
N MET A 1 -12.37 10.29 3.58
CA MET A 1 -12.24 8.89 3.11
C MET A 1 -11.38 8.13 4.13
N ARG A 2 -11.75 6.92 4.55
CA ARG A 2 -10.98 6.11 5.53
C ARG A 2 -10.55 4.80 4.87
N LEU A 3 -9.28 4.41 5.05
CA LEU A 3 -8.76 3.14 4.57
C LEU A 3 -9.35 2.00 5.42
N LYS A 4 -9.98 1.01 4.76
CA LYS A 4 -10.63 -0.13 5.44
C LYS A 4 -9.76 -1.38 5.44
N SER A 5 -9.11 -1.63 4.31
CA SER A 5 -8.26 -2.80 4.10
C SER A 5 -7.18 -2.49 3.08
N LEU A 6 -6.06 -3.20 3.18
CA LEU A 6 -4.94 -3.16 2.26
C LEU A 6 -4.45 -4.59 2.02
N TYR A 7 -4.27 -4.94 0.75
CA TYR A 7 -3.58 -6.17 0.34
C TYR A 7 -2.39 -5.81 -0.54
N ILE A 8 -1.25 -6.43 -0.26
CA ILE A 8 0.00 -6.30 -1.00
C ILE A 8 0.47 -7.72 -1.33
N GLY A 9 0.38 -8.11 -2.60
CA GLY A 9 0.87 -9.41 -3.07
C GLY A 9 2.39 -9.51 -2.94
N GLN A 10 3.12 -8.56 -3.53
CA GLN A 10 4.58 -8.51 -3.43
C GLN A 10 5.09 -7.07 -3.48
N TYR A 11 5.74 -6.63 -2.41
CA TYR A 11 6.46 -5.35 -2.36
C TYR A 11 7.60 -5.42 -1.35
N LYS A 12 8.86 -5.41 -1.82
CA LYS A 12 10.05 -5.54 -0.97
C LYS A 12 9.95 -6.77 -0.05
N ASN A 13 9.91 -6.57 1.26
CA ASN A 13 9.77 -7.65 2.25
C ASN A 13 8.31 -7.93 2.67
N LEU A 14 7.33 -7.29 2.04
CA LEU A 14 5.91 -7.56 2.22
C LEU A 14 5.48 -8.57 1.14
N LEU A 15 5.27 -9.82 1.55
CA LEU A 15 4.83 -10.93 0.71
C LEU A 15 3.48 -11.41 1.22
N ASP A 16 2.48 -11.43 0.35
CA ASP A 16 1.08 -11.79 0.67
C ASP A 16 0.56 -11.09 1.93
N PHE A 17 0.88 -9.81 2.07
CA PHE A 17 0.59 -9.02 3.24
C PHE A 17 -0.85 -8.48 3.19
N SER A 18 -1.61 -8.73 4.25
CA SER A 18 -2.97 -8.22 4.42
C SER A 18 -3.09 -7.42 5.72
N LEU A 19 -3.73 -6.26 5.65
CA LEU A 19 -4.02 -5.40 6.80
C LEU A 19 -5.48 -4.94 6.75
N SER A 20 -6.19 -5.10 7.87
CA SER A 20 -7.55 -4.60 8.05
C SER A 20 -7.54 -3.57 9.18
N PHE A 21 -8.13 -2.40 8.93
CA PHE A 21 -8.21 -1.30 9.89
C PHE A 21 -9.50 -1.38 10.68
N ASP A 22 -9.45 -1.06 11.97
CA ASP A 22 -10.66 -1.03 12.79
C ASP A 22 -11.45 0.25 12.50
N GLY A 23 -12.52 0.11 11.72
CA GLY A 23 -13.38 1.23 11.33
C GLY A 23 -14.05 1.97 12.50
N SER A 24 -14.11 1.38 13.69
CA SER A 24 -14.71 1.98 14.90
C SER A 24 -13.71 2.76 15.76
N SER A 25 -12.44 2.36 15.76
CA SER A 25 -11.39 3.02 16.53
C SER A 25 -10.93 4.32 15.88
N PHE A 26 -10.61 5.33 16.69
CA PHE A 26 -10.09 6.61 16.20
C PHE A 26 -8.63 6.50 15.69
N ILE A 27 -7.83 5.61 16.29
CA ILE A 27 -6.41 5.42 15.99
C ILE A 27 -6.14 3.94 15.78
N ASP A 28 -5.43 3.62 14.69
CA ASP A 28 -4.86 2.30 14.42
C ASP A 28 -3.35 2.36 14.71
N VAL A 29 -2.84 1.41 15.51
CA VAL A 29 -1.43 1.35 15.91
C VAL A 29 -0.73 0.19 15.22
N PHE A 30 0.25 0.48 14.38
CA PHE A 30 1.06 -0.53 13.70
C PHE A 30 2.47 -0.62 14.32
N VAL A 31 2.76 -1.74 14.98
CA VAL A 31 4.01 -1.98 15.71
C VAL A 31 4.66 -3.30 15.32
N GLY A 32 5.98 -3.38 15.47
CA GLY A 32 6.76 -4.56 15.11
C GLY A 32 8.26 -4.34 15.32
N LYS A 33 9.05 -5.42 15.27
CA LYS A 33 10.52 -5.36 15.42
C LYS A 33 11.16 -4.58 14.26
N ASN A 34 12.42 -4.19 14.42
CA ASN A 34 13.18 -3.60 13.32
C ASN A 34 13.30 -4.60 12.16
N GLY A 35 13.15 -4.13 10.92
CA GLY A 35 13.19 -4.98 9.73
C GLY A 35 11.90 -5.72 9.37
N THR A 36 10.81 -5.58 10.13
CA THR A 36 9.53 -6.29 9.83
C THR A 36 8.67 -5.63 8.75
N GLY A 37 9.19 -4.64 8.02
CA GLY A 37 8.46 -4.00 6.91
C GLY A 37 7.57 -2.81 7.28
N LYS A 38 7.72 -2.22 8.48
CA LYS A 38 6.95 -1.01 8.86
C LYS A 38 7.15 0.16 7.91
N SER A 39 8.39 0.51 7.60
CA SER A 39 8.67 1.58 6.63
C SER A 39 8.18 1.20 5.22
N ASN A 40 8.36 -0.07 4.83
CA ASN A 40 7.92 -0.56 3.53
C ASN A 40 6.39 -0.51 3.36
N LEU A 41 5.61 -0.68 4.44
CA LEU A 41 4.16 -0.49 4.42
C LEU A 41 3.81 0.97 4.09
N PHE A 42 4.49 1.93 4.72
CA PHE A 42 4.26 3.35 4.43
C PHE A 42 4.69 3.73 3.01
N GLU A 43 5.82 3.21 2.53
CA GLU A 43 6.26 3.40 1.14
C GLU A 43 5.24 2.86 0.13
N ALA A 44 4.75 1.63 0.34
CA ALA A 44 3.72 1.04 -0.51
C ALA A 44 2.42 1.87 -0.49
N LEU A 45 1.99 2.35 0.68
CA LEU A 45 0.82 3.22 0.80
C LEU A 45 1.00 4.53 0.02
N ILE A 46 2.16 5.16 0.15
CA ILE A 46 2.47 6.41 -0.57
C ILE A 46 2.46 6.16 -2.08
N GLU A 47 3.07 5.08 -2.56
CA GLU A 47 3.08 4.74 -3.99
C GLU A 47 1.67 4.46 -4.54
N ILE A 48 0.83 3.73 -3.80
CA ILE A 48 -0.56 3.47 -4.19
C ILE A 48 -1.33 4.80 -4.33
N PHE A 49 -1.27 5.67 -3.31
CA PHE A 49 -1.98 6.95 -3.36
C PHE A 49 -1.41 7.89 -4.41
N ARG A 50 -0.09 7.92 -4.57
CA ARG A 50 0.57 8.68 -5.63
C ARG A 50 0.08 8.23 -7.00
N HIS A 51 0.03 6.93 -7.24
CA HIS A 51 -0.48 6.38 -8.49
C HIS A 51 -1.95 6.76 -8.70
N ILE A 52 -2.82 6.63 -7.69
CA ILE A 52 -4.24 7.02 -7.81
C ILE A 52 -4.40 8.51 -8.16
N VAL A 53 -3.62 9.39 -7.53
CA VAL A 53 -3.69 10.86 -7.76
C VAL A 53 -3.07 11.25 -9.10
N GLU A 54 -1.98 10.59 -9.51
CA GLU A 54 -1.30 10.87 -10.78
C GLU A 54 -1.98 10.20 -11.98
N TYR A 55 -2.72 9.10 -11.78
CA TYR A 55 -3.49 8.44 -12.83
C TYR A 55 -4.54 9.39 -13.44
N ASP A 56 -5.11 10.28 -12.63
CA ASP A 56 -6.03 11.34 -13.08
C ASP A 56 -5.32 12.46 -13.86
N ARG A 57 -3.98 12.54 -13.81
CA ARG A 57 -3.17 13.55 -14.48
C ARG A 57 -2.51 13.14 -15.80
N SER A 58 -2.88 11.98 -16.35
CA SER A 58 -2.41 11.42 -17.63
C SER A 58 -1.00 10.78 -17.58
N LYS A 59 -0.96 9.47 -17.90
CA LYS A 59 0.23 8.70 -18.34
C LYS A 59 1.54 8.92 -17.55
N ALA A 60 1.55 8.67 -16.24
CA ALA A 60 2.83 8.50 -15.53
C ALA A 60 3.36 7.07 -15.77
N ASP A 61 4.48 6.96 -16.46
CA ASP A 61 5.21 5.72 -16.74
C ASP A 61 5.53 5.00 -15.42
N LEU A 62 4.86 3.88 -15.18
CA LEU A 62 5.07 3.07 -13.98
C LEU A 62 6.35 2.28 -14.21
N GLY A 63 7.41 2.61 -13.47
CA GLY A 63 8.67 1.86 -13.47
C GLY A 63 8.59 0.44 -12.91
N PHE A 64 7.42 -0.20 -12.98
CA PHE A 64 7.18 -1.60 -12.64
C PHE A 64 6.01 -2.15 -13.47
N SER A 65 6.17 -3.38 -13.97
CA SER A 65 5.15 -4.08 -14.75
C SER A 65 4.06 -4.63 -13.82
N LEU A 66 2.84 -4.07 -13.93
CA LEU A 66 1.65 -4.74 -13.43
C LEU A 66 1.14 -5.68 -14.55
N PRO A 67 1.19 -7.01 -14.38
CA PRO A 67 0.56 -7.92 -15.32
C PRO A 67 -0.96 -7.88 -15.07
N CYS A 68 -1.61 -6.83 -15.54
CA CYS A 68 -3.06 -6.84 -15.72
C CYS A 68 -3.31 -7.27 -17.17
N GLY A 69 -3.48 -8.57 -17.36
CA GLY A 69 -3.94 -9.14 -18.61
C GLY A 69 -5.41 -8.79 -18.84
N LEU A 70 -5.66 -8.05 -19.91
CA LEU A 70 -6.87 -8.10 -20.72
C LEU A 70 -6.44 -8.37 -22.16
#